data_AF-A0A9N9JIA9-F1
#
_entry.id   AF-A0A9N9JIA9-F1
#
_cell.length_a   1.000
_cell.length_b   1.000
_cell.length_c   1.000
_cell.angle_alpha   90.00
_cell.angle_beta   90.00
_cell.angle_gamma   90.00
#
_symmetry.space_group_name_H-M   'P 1'
#
loop_
_entity.id
_entity.type
_entity.pdbx_description
1 polymer ?
#
loop_
_entity_poly.entity_id
_entity_poly.type
_entity_poly.pdbx_seq_one_letter_code
_entity_poly.pdbx_strand_id
1 'polypeptide(L)' 'LFENSNEHNVIIEVGEAPFNKTYKTHSVILCYRCPFLYRELQRISCNKGEIKFISKKHIPIKAFDSII' A
#
# COMPACT_ATOMS: atom_id res chain seq x y z
N LEU A 1 16.21 -4.71 1.52
CA LEU A 1 15.95 -5.45 2.78
C LEU A 1 14.48 -5.87 2.99
N PHE A 2 13.50 -5.29 2.28
CA PHE A 2 12.07 -5.66 2.40
C PHE A 2 11.32 -5.73 1.05
N GLU A 3 12.02 -5.86 -0.08
CA GLU A 3 11.37 -5.99 -1.40
C GLU A 3 10.90 -7.42 -1.70
N ASN A 4 11.33 -8.41 -0.91
CA ASN A 4 10.86 -9.79 -1.03
C ASN A 4 9.48 -9.92 -0.37
N SER A 5 8.44 -9.88 -1.21
CA SER A 5 7.02 -9.76 -0.86
C SER A 5 6.36 -10.92 -0.08
N ASN A 6 7.14 -11.86 0.46
CA ASN A 6 6.57 -13.08 1.06
C ASN A 6 5.82 -12.81 2.37
N GLU A 7 6.09 -11.70 3.08
CA GLU A 7 5.46 -11.37 4.38
C GLU A 7 4.81 -9.98 4.40
N HIS A 8 4.26 -9.52 3.27
CA HIS A 8 3.57 -8.24 3.20
C HIS A 8 2.39 -8.17 4.19
N ASN A 9 2.19 -7.01 4.81
CA ASN A 9 1.05 -6.76 5.70
C ASN A 9 0.12 -5.66 5.17
N VAL A 10 0.40 -5.15 3.96
CA VAL A 10 -0.42 -4.17 3.24
C VAL A 10 -0.53 -4.56 1.78
N ILE A 11 -1.76 -4.48 1.25
CA ILE A 11 -2.07 -4.51 -0.17
C ILE A 11 -2.66 -3.16 -0.56
N ILE A 12 -2.13 -2.56 -1.63
CA ILE A 12 -2.64 -1.30 -2.18
C ILE A 12 -2.98 -1.50 -3.64
N GLU A 13 -4.22 -1.22 -4.01
CA GLU A 13 -4.66 -1.17 -5.40
C GLU A 13 -4.68 0.28 -5.89
N VAL A 14 -4.06 0.56 -7.03
CA VAL A 14 -3.92 1.91 -7.59
C VAL A 14 -4.38 1.94 -9.03
N GLY A 15 -5.02 3.03 -9.43
CA GLY A 15 -5.63 3.16 -10.76
C GLY A 15 -7.00 2.49 -10.84
N GLU A 16 -7.59 2.55 -12.01
CA GLU A 16 -8.91 1.99 -12.30
C GLU A 16 -8.80 0.91 -13.37
N ALA A 17 -9.63 -0.13 -13.28
CA ALA A 17 -9.65 -1.21 -14.26
C ALA A 17 -9.95 -0.66 -15.67
N PRO A 18 -9.29 -1.18 -16.72
CA PRO A 18 -8.35 -2.31 -16.73
C PRO A 18 -6.88 -1.92 -16.45
N PHE A 19 -6.61 -0.65 -16.12
CA PHE A 19 -5.26 -0.11 -15.91
C PHE A 19 -4.95 0.07 -14.42
N ASN A 20 -5.35 -0.88 -13.59
CA ASN A 20 -5.02 -0.92 -12.17
C ASN A 20 -3.74 -1.74 -11.92
N LYS A 21 -3.06 -1.45 -10.81
CA LYS A 21 -1.89 -2.20 -10.34
C LYS A 21 -2.01 -2.45 -8.84
N THR A 22 -1.66 -3.66 -8.44
CA THR A 22 -1.65 -4.09 -7.04
C THR A 22 -0.22 -4.09 -6.51
N TYR A 23 0.00 -3.38 -5.41
CA TYR A 23 1.25 -3.33 -4.68
C TYR A 23 1.11 -4.13 -3.38
N LYS A 24 2.05 -5.04 -3.16
CA LYS A 24 2.21 -5.75 -1.89
C LYS A 24 3.41 -5.15 -1.18
N THR A 25 3.21 -4.59 0.01
CA THR A 25 4.26 -3.88 0.74
C THR A 25 4.12 -4.05 2.25
N HIS A 26 5.09 -3.51 2.98
CA HIS A 26 5.05 -3.46 4.43
C HIS A 26 4.70 -2.06 4.90
N SER A 27 3.84 -1.95 5.92
CA SER A 27 3.46 -0.68 6.54
C SER A 27 4.67 0.12 7.04
N VAL A 28 5.76 -0.55 7.41
CA VAL A 28 7.02 0.11 7.81
C VAL A 28 7.66 0.90 6.65
N ILE A 29 7.61 0.39 5.42
CA ILE A 29 8.13 1.11 4.24
C ILE A 29 7.35 2.41 4.06
N LEU A 30 6.02 2.33 4.16
CA LEU A 30 5.13 3.49 4.03
C LEU A 30 5.33 4.51 5.14
N CYS A 31 5.67 4.07 6.36
CA CYS A 31 6.01 4.99 7.46
C CYS A 31 7.16 5.93 7.07
N TYR A 32 8.16 5.43 6.35
CA TYR A 32 9.32 6.21 5.91
C TYR A 32 9.09 6.94 4.58
N ARG A 33 8.43 6.30 3.61
CA ARG A 33 8.28 6.83 2.24
C ARG A 33 7.06 7.73 2.06
N CYS A 34 5.98 7.46 2.79
CA CYS A 34 4.73 8.21 2.68
C CYS A 34 3.96 8.23 4.02
N PRO A 35 4.33 9.14 4.94
CA PRO A 35 3.66 9.27 6.24
C PRO A 35 2.14 9.49 6.12
N PHE A 36 1.68 10.08 5.01
CA PHE A 36 0.26 10.23 4.72
C PHE A 36 -0.46 8.87 4.57
N LEU A 37 0.04 7.98 3.70
CA LEU A 37 -0.53 6.64 3.51
C LEU A 37 -0.40 5.80 4.79
N TYR A 38 0.71 5.95 5.53
CA TYR A 38 0.87 5.28 6.82
C TYR A 38 -0.25 5.65 7.81
N ARG A 39 -0.60 6.95 7.91
CA ARG A 39 -1.71 7.40 8.76
C ARG A 39 -3.06 6.86 8.29
N GLU A 40 -3.30 6.80 6.98
CA GLU A 40 -4.53 6.17 6.45
C GLU A 40 -4.62 4.70 6.86
N LEU A 41 -3.53 3.94 6.78
CA LEU A 41 -3.48 2.55 7.23
C LEU A 41 -3.77 2.38 8.73
N GLN A 42 -3.38 3.35 9.56
CA GLN A 42 -3.67 3.30 11.00
C GLN A 42 -5.15 3.48 11.31
N ARG A 43 -5.93 4.10 10.41
CA ARG A 43 -7.38 4.29 10.59
C ARG A 43 -8.20 3.05 10.24
N ILE A 44 -7.60 2.08 9.55
CA ILE A 44 -8.26 0.81 9.21
C ILE A 44 -8.20 -0.09 10.45
N SER A 45 -9.37 -0.44 10.99
CA SER A 45 -9.46 -1.46 12.05
C SER A 45 -9.21 -2.83 11.44
N CYS A 46 -8.11 -3.48 11.84
CA CYS A 46 -7.80 -4.86 11.49
C CYS A 46 -7.30 -5.56 12.75
N ASN A 47 -7.57 -6.86 12.87
CA ASN A 47 -6.98 -7.66 13.93
C ASN A 47 -5.46 -7.75 13.74
N LYS A 48 -4.73 -8.04 14.83
CA LYS A 48 -3.28 -8.23 14.77
C LYS A 48 -2.97 -9.42 13.86
N GLY A 49 -2.22 -9.16 12.77
CA GLY A 49 -1.84 -10.17 11.79
C GLY A 49 -2.69 -10.19 10.51
N GLU A 50 -3.79 -9.43 10.47
CA GLU A 50 -4.56 -9.25 9.24
C GLU A 50 -3.86 -8.31 8.25
N ILE A 51 -3.93 -8.64 6.97
CA ILE A 51 -3.40 -7.83 5.88
C ILE A 51 -4.33 -6.62 5.68
N LYS A 52 -3.77 -5.41 5.67
CA LYS A 52 -4.52 -4.18 5.42
C LYS A 52 -4.70 -3.93 3.93
N PHE A 53 -5.89 -3.48 3.53
CA PHE A 53 -6.20 -3.17 2.13
C PHE A 53 -6.55 -1.68 1.94
N ILE A 54 -5.96 -1.03 0.93
CA ILE A 54 -6.30 0.33 0.50
C ILE A 54 -6.50 0.36 -1.02
N SER A 55 -7.49 1.14 -1.48
CA SER A 55 -7.68 1.44 -2.90
C SER A 55 -7.49 2.93 -3.19
N LYS A 56 -6.76 3.26 -4.26
CA LYS A 56 -6.45 4.61 -4.74
C LYS A 56 -6.69 4.72 -6.25
N LYS A 57 -7.97 4.68 -6.64
CA LYS A 57 -8.38 4.68 -8.05
C LYS A 57 -7.95 5.92 -8.85
N HIS A 58 -7.93 7.07 -8.20
CA HIS A 58 -7.64 8.36 -8.86
C HIS A 58 -6.14 8.71 -8.89
N ILE A 59 -5.26 7.86 -8.36
CA ILE A 59 -3.81 8.11 -8.40
C ILE A 59 -3.20 7.42 -9.62
N PRO A 60 -2.42 8.13 -10.46
CA PRO A 60 -1.69 7.51 -11.56
C PRO A 60 -0.68 6.48 -11.04
N ILE A 61 -0.65 5.30 -11.65
CA ILE A 61 0.31 4.22 -11.29
C ILE A 61 1.75 4.73 -11.23
N LYS A 62 2.19 5.50 -12.24
CA LYS A 62 3.56 6.04 -12.30
C LYS A 62 3.90 6.96 -11.13
N ALA A 63 2.92 7.73 -10.63
CA ALA A 63 3.14 8.58 -9.47
C ALA A 63 3.30 7.73 -8.20
N PHE A 64 2.57 6.61 -8.13
CA PHE A 64 2.63 5.69 -7.00
C PHE A 64 3.88 4.81 -6.99
N ASP A 65 4.43 4.46 -8.16
CA ASP A 65 5.71 3.75 -8.28
C ASP A 65 6.87 4.52 -7.59
N SER A 66 6.78 5.85 -7.46
CA SER A 66 7.79 6.64 -6.74
C SER A 66 7.65 6.58 -5.21
N ILE A 67 6.55 6.03 -4.70
CA ILE A 67 6.23 5.96 -3.27
C ILE A 67 6.62 4.60 -2.68
N ILE A 68 6.40 3.51 -3.44
CA ILE A 68 6.66 2.12 -3.01
C ILE A 68 8.15 1.80 -3.14
#